data_AF-A0A9X6RGW3-F1
#
_entry.id   AF-A0A9X6RGW3-F1
#
_cell.length_a   1.000
_cell.length_b   1.000
_cell.length_c   1.000
_cell.angle_alpha   90.00
_cell.angle_beta   90.00
_cell.angle_gamma   90.00
#
_symmetry.space_group_name_H-M   'P 1'
#
loop_
_entity.id
_entity.type
_entity.pdbx_description
1 polymer ?
#
loop_
_entity_poly.entity_id
_entity_poly.type
_entity_poly.pdbx_seq_one_letter_code
_entity_poly.pdbx_strand_id
1 'polypeptide(L)'
;MKHKKIILVSLVIIICVLCTLKYNSVNKDYKNYEIISKPIILNQEFITNDFKITYLNTQKNTVNINNDKYIEYQINIRMKNNTKKSMQYPSNKFYILAPNYNYNQSLYLYNKDKKQIPFHLQPNEEIEGFLIFKMPYDWNITNDTPVKIIYSESNPDKNQTIQHILDFQK
;
A
#
# COMPACT_ATOMS: atom_id res chain seq x y z
N MET A 1 46.65 -23.95 25.19
CA MET A 1 45.88 -22.72 24.88
C MET A 1 45.51 -22.55 23.40
N LYS A 2 46.33 -22.96 22.44
CA LYS A 2 46.04 -22.82 20.99
C LYS A 2 44.79 -23.60 20.53
N HIS A 3 44.60 -24.85 20.97
CA HIS A 3 43.41 -25.65 20.62
C HIS A 3 42.08 -25.09 21.15
N LYS A 4 42.08 -24.53 22.37
CA LYS A 4 40.89 -23.86 22.94
C LYS A 4 40.50 -22.60 22.12
N LYS A 5 41.48 -21.86 21.61
CA LYS A 5 41.25 -20.72 20.69
C LYS A 5 40.69 -21.18 19.34
N ILE A 6 41.20 -22.28 18.78
CA ILE A 6 40.70 -22.83 17.51
C ILE A 6 39.24 -23.27 17.65
N ILE A 7 38.90 -24.00 18.72
CA ILE A 7 37.52 -24.43 19.00
C ILE A 7 36.58 -23.23 19.15
N LEU A 8 37.02 -22.19 19.87
CA LEU A 8 36.24 -20.96 20.05
C LEU A 8 35.99 -20.24 18.71
N VAL A 9 37.02 -20.11 17.88
CA VAL A 9 36.91 -19.48 16.55
C VAL A 9 35.95 -20.25 15.64
N SER A 10 36.07 -21.58 15.61
CA SER A 10 35.15 -22.42 14.84
C SER A 10 33.70 -22.28 15.32
N LEU A 11 33.48 -22.21 16.64
CA LEU A 11 32.14 -22.03 17.21
C LEU A 11 31.52 -20.69 16.79
N VAL A 12 32.31 -19.61 16.82
CA VAL A 12 31.87 -18.28 16.38
C VAL A 12 31.50 -18.28 14.90
N ILE A 13 32.30 -18.92 14.05
CA ILE A 13 32.00 -19.04 12.61
C ILE A 13 30.68 -19.78 12.39
N ILE A 14 30.47 -20.91 13.09
CA ILE A 14 29.22 -21.68 13.00
C ILE A 14 28.02 -20.83 13.42
N ILE A 15 28.13 -20.08 14.53
CA ILE A 15 27.07 -19.19 14.99
C ILE A 15 26.78 -18.10 13.95
N CYS A 16 27.80 -17.45 13.38
CA CYS A 16 27.62 -16.43 12.35
C CYS A 16 26.94 -16.99 11.09
N VAL A 17 27.30 -18.20 10.65
CA VAL A 17 26.66 -18.88 9.51
C VAL A 17 25.19 -19.17 9.80
N LEU A 18 24.87 -19.71 10.98
CA LEU A 18 23.49 -19.98 11.39
C LEU A 18 22.65 -18.71 11.48
N CYS A 19 23.20 -17.62 12.04
CA CYS A 19 22.55 -16.32 12.09
C CYS A 19 22.29 -15.79 10.67
N THR A 20 23.25 -15.91 9.77
CA THR A 20 23.12 -15.44 8.38
C THR A 20 22.08 -16.25 7.61
N LEU A 21 22.05 -17.58 7.78
CA LEU A 21 21.03 -18.45 7.18
C LEU A 21 19.63 -18.10 7.69
N LYS A 22 19.48 -17.91 9.01
CA LYS A 22 18.20 -17.52 9.60
C LYS A 22 17.76 -16.13 9.15
N TYR A 23 18.66 -15.16 9.11
CA TYR A 23 18.39 -13.82 8.59
C TYR A 23 17.94 -13.86 7.13
N ASN A 24 18.65 -14.59 6.27
CA ASN A 24 18.28 -14.75 4.86
C ASN A 24 16.96 -15.51 4.68
N SER A 25 16.67 -16.48 5.53
CA SER A 25 15.42 -17.23 5.48
C SER A 25 14.22 -16.38 5.91
N VAL A 26 14.36 -15.58 6.97
CA VAL A 26 13.29 -14.67 7.44
C VAL A 26 13.07 -13.52 6.46
N ASN A 27 14.15 -13.00 5.87
CA ASN A 27 14.08 -11.87 4.94
C ASN A 27 13.93 -12.25 3.47
N LYS A 28 13.80 -13.55 3.16
CA LYS A 28 13.71 -14.04 1.78
C LYS A 28 12.57 -13.37 1.01
N ASP A 29 11.43 -13.21 1.66
CA ASP A 29 10.22 -12.63 1.07
C ASP A 29 10.29 -11.09 0.97
N TYR A 30 11.16 -10.45 1.77
CA TYR A 30 11.35 -9.00 1.78
C TYR A 30 12.47 -8.52 0.85
N LYS A 31 13.31 -9.43 0.31
CA LYS A 31 14.39 -9.08 -0.64
C LYS A 31 13.88 -8.43 -1.94
N ASN A 32 12.61 -8.67 -2.27
CA ASN A 32 12.02 -8.21 -3.53
C ASN A 32 11.03 -7.05 -3.33
N TYR A 33 11.16 -6.27 -2.26
CA TYR A 33 10.31 -5.10 -2.01
C TYR A 33 11.12 -3.80 -1.99
N GLU A 34 10.59 -2.79 -2.69
CA GLU A 34 11.06 -1.41 -2.62
C GLU A 34 9.94 -0.57 -2.01
N ILE A 35 10.24 0.17 -0.93
CA ILE A 35 9.28 1.06 -0.29
C ILE A 35 9.67 2.49 -0.64
N ILE A 36 8.75 3.20 -1.29
CA ILE A 36 8.92 4.60 -1.66
C ILE A 36 7.89 5.40 -0.89
N SER A 37 8.34 6.22 0.06
CA SER A 37 7.47 7.14 0.78
C SER A 37 7.44 8.49 0.08
N LYS A 38 6.25 8.98 -0.27
CA LYS A 38 6.06 10.31 -0.84
C LYS A 38 4.91 11.03 -0.12
N PRO A 39 5.06 12.33 0.16
CA PRO A 39 3.92 13.11 0.62
C PRO A 39 2.84 13.14 -0.47
N ILE A 40 1.57 13.00 -0.08
CA ILE A 40 0.46 13.31 -0.97
C ILE A 40 0.35 14.82 -1.07
N ILE A 41 0.43 15.34 -2.29
CA ILE A 41 0.19 16.74 -2.60
C ILE A 41 -1.10 16.81 -3.43
N LEU A 42 -2.04 17.64 -2.97
CA LEU A 42 -3.32 17.85 -3.65
C LEU A 42 -3.11 18.30 -5.10
N ASN A 43 -3.85 17.68 -6.01
CA ASN A 43 -3.81 17.94 -7.46
C ASN A 43 -2.46 17.66 -8.13
N GLN A 44 -1.54 16.96 -7.46
CA GLN A 44 -0.28 16.53 -8.07
C GLN A 44 -0.39 15.08 -8.57
N GLU A 45 0.07 14.85 -9.79
CA GLU A 45 0.18 13.51 -10.37
C GLU A 45 1.32 12.73 -9.71
N PHE A 46 1.02 11.53 -9.24
CA PHE A 46 2.02 10.51 -8.97
C PHE A 46 2.03 9.49 -10.11
N ILE A 47 3.21 9.31 -10.72
CA ILE A 47 3.40 8.44 -11.87
C ILE A 47 3.85 7.07 -11.41
N THR A 48 3.17 6.04 -11.89
CA THR A 48 3.48 4.61 -11.68
C THR A 48 3.65 3.93 -13.05
N ASN A 49 4.07 2.67 -13.07
CA ASN A 49 4.19 1.90 -14.31
C ASN A 49 2.83 1.70 -14.98
N ASP A 50 1.77 1.52 -14.18
CA ASP A 50 0.43 1.19 -14.69
C ASP A 50 -0.44 2.43 -14.90
N PHE A 51 -0.39 3.37 -13.96
CA PHE A 51 -1.29 4.53 -13.93
C PHE A 51 -0.56 5.83 -13.59
N LYS A 52 -1.10 6.95 -14.07
CA LYS A 52 -0.88 8.24 -13.45
C LYS A 52 -2.07 8.52 -12.54
N ILE A 53 -1.81 8.77 -11.27
CA ILE A 53 -2.87 8.92 -10.29
C ILE A 53 -2.74 10.30 -9.67
N THR A 54 -3.83 11.05 -9.66
CA THR A 54 -3.91 12.36 -9.03
C THR A 54 -4.83 12.26 -7.83
N TYR A 55 -4.37 12.74 -6.69
CA TYR A 55 -5.20 12.86 -5.50
C TYR A 55 -5.91 14.21 -5.47
N LEU A 56 -7.22 14.22 -5.31
CA LEU A 56 -8.05 15.42 -5.40
C LEU A 56 -8.54 15.91 -4.04
N ASN A 57 -9.06 15.01 -3.19
CA ASN A 57 -9.45 15.31 -1.81
C ASN A 57 -9.75 14.03 -1.02
N THR A 58 -9.97 14.18 0.29
CA THR A 58 -10.46 13.10 1.17
C THR A 58 -11.62 13.63 1.98
N GLN A 59 -12.66 12.81 2.09
CA GLN A 59 -13.76 13.00 3.03
C GLN A 59 -13.75 11.84 4.03
N LYS A 60 -14.05 12.15 5.30
CA LYS A 60 -14.14 11.15 6.37
C LYS A 60 -15.52 11.23 7.00
N ASN A 61 -16.18 10.09 7.15
CA ASN A 61 -17.51 10.02 7.77
C ASN A 61 -17.58 8.83 8.71
N THR A 62 -18.27 8.99 9.83
CA THR A 62 -18.67 7.85 10.67
C THR A 62 -19.86 7.15 10.04
N VAL A 63 -19.80 5.82 9.90
CA VAL A 63 -20.89 4.99 9.40
C VAL A 63 -21.15 3.81 10.35
N ASN A 64 -22.40 3.38 10.46
CA ASN A 64 -22.78 2.19 11.22
C ASN A 64 -23.22 1.10 10.24
N ILE A 65 -22.63 -0.08 10.34
CA ILE A 65 -22.94 -1.24 9.51
C ILE A 65 -23.16 -2.40 10.46
N ASN A 66 -24.37 -2.99 10.46
CA ASN A 66 -24.71 -4.13 11.33
C ASN A 66 -24.42 -3.88 12.82
N ASN A 67 -24.71 -2.67 13.31
CA ASN A 67 -24.41 -2.19 14.68
C ASN A 67 -22.92 -1.95 15.00
N ASP A 68 -22.02 -2.25 14.07
CA ASP A 68 -20.60 -1.92 14.20
C ASP A 68 -20.30 -0.54 13.63
N LYS A 69 -19.47 0.21 14.35
CA LYS A 69 -19.10 1.58 14.00
C LYS A 69 -17.80 1.58 13.20
N TYR A 70 -17.80 2.29 12.08
CA TYR A 70 -16.64 2.44 11.19
C TYR A 70 -16.37 3.91 10.89
N ILE A 71 -15.11 4.24 10.65
CA ILE A 71 -14.71 5.45 9.91
C ILE A 71 -14.59 5.08 8.44
N GLU A 72 -15.45 5.66 7.60
CA GLU A 72 -15.38 5.57 6.16
C GLU A 72 -14.50 6.70 5.61
N TYR A 73 -13.42 6.33 4.94
CA TYR A 73 -12.56 7.22 4.17
C TYR A 73 -12.98 7.16 2.72
N GLN A 74 -13.32 8.31 2.14
CA GLN A 74 -13.61 8.48 0.72
C GLN A 74 -12.52 9.36 0.11
N ILE A 75 -11.64 8.74 -0.66
CA ILE A 75 -10.46 9.39 -1.23
C ILE A 75 -10.75 9.60 -2.71
N ASN A 76 -11.01 10.86 -3.09
CA ASN A 76 -11.23 11.21 -4.49
C ASN A 76 -9.89 11.18 -5.23
N ILE A 77 -9.84 10.37 -6.29
CA ILE A 77 -8.69 10.23 -7.15
C ILE A 77 -9.11 10.31 -8.61
N ARG A 78 -8.15 10.72 -9.43
CA ARG A 78 -8.22 10.60 -10.87
C ARG A 78 -7.13 9.64 -11.33
N MET A 79 -7.50 8.65 -12.12
CA MET A 79 -6.60 7.61 -12.62
C MET A 79 -6.56 7.65 -14.13
N LYS A 80 -5.37 7.79 -14.70
CA LYS A 80 -5.12 7.70 -16.13
C LYS A 80 -4.29 6.47 -16.45
N ASN A 81 -4.72 5.67 -17.42
CA ASN A 81 -3.96 4.53 -17.89
C ASN A 81 -2.67 5.00 -18.58
N ASN A 82 -1.52 4.64 -18.01
CA ASN A 82 -0.20 5.01 -18.50
C ASN A 82 0.44 3.93 -19.39
N THR A 83 -0.28 2.84 -19.66
CA THR A 83 0.20 1.70 -20.45
C THR A 83 -0.30 1.77 -21.89
N LYS A 84 0.25 0.90 -22.75
CA LYS A 84 -0.19 0.74 -24.15
C LYS A 84 -1.34 -0.26 -24.33
N LYS A 85 -1.86 -0.85 -23.24
CA LYS A 85 -2.93 -1.85 -23.27
C LYS A 85 -4.12 -1.38 -22.45
N SER A 86 -5.30 -1.96 -22.68
CA SER A 86 -6.43 -1.71 -21.80
C SER A 86 -6.18 -2.26 -20.39
N MET A 87 -6.65 -1.54 -19.38
CA MET A 87 -6.43 -1.85 -17.97
C MET A 87 -7.75 -2.00 -17.22
N GLN A 88 -7.83 -3.05 -16.41
CA GLN A 88 -8.89 -3.30 -15.44
C GLN A 88 -8.55 -2.66 -14.09
N TYR A 89 -9.54 -2.52 -13.21
CA TYR A 89 -9.31 -1.94 -11.89
C TYR A 89 -8.37 -2.83 -11.07
N PRO A 90 -7.28 -2.27 -10.52
CA PRO A 90 -6.31 -3.05 -9.77
C PRO A 90 -6.72 -3.17 -8.29
N SER A 91 -7.74 -3.97 -8.00
CA SER A 91 -8.30 -4.08 -6.64
C SER A 91 -7.27 -4.43 -5.58
N ASN A 92 -6.27 -5.25 -5.92
CA ASN A 92 -5.19 -5.69 -5.06
C ASN A 92 -4.05 -4.67 -4.86
N LYS A 93 -4.19 -3.42 -5.32
CA LYS A 93 -3.11 -2.42 -5.24
C LYS A 93 -3.36 -1.33 -4.22
N PHE A 94 -4.62 -1.03 -3.86
CA PHE A 94 -4.96 0.08 -2.99
C PHE A 94 -5.31 -0.36 -1.56
N TYR A 95 -4.50 0.07 -0.60
CA TYR A 95 -4.69 -0.20 0.82
C TYR A 95 -4.67 1.08 1.64
N ILE A 96 -5.35 1.06 2.78
CA ILE A 96 -5.23 2.06 3.84
C ILE A 96 -4.66 1.40 5.09
N LEU A 97 -3.68 2.03 5.73
CA LEU A 97 -3.00 1.52 6.91
C LEU A 97 -3.40 2.32 8.16
N ALA A 98 -3.83 1.58 9.19
CA ALA A 98 -4.02 2.06 10.55
C ALA A 98 -2.68 2.21 11.30
N PRO A 99 -2.61 3.05 12.35
CA PRO A 99 -1.43 3.12 13.23
C PRO A 99 -1.02 1.78 13.86
N ASN A 100 -1.98 0.88 14.09
CA ASN A 100 -1.74 -0.45 14.69
C ASN A 100 -1.42 -1.54 13.66
N TYR A 101 -0.97 -1.16 12.46
CA TYR A 101 -0.66 -2.07 11.34
C TYR A 101 -1.83 -2.88 10.78
N ASN A 102 -3.06 -2.64 11.26
CA ASN A 102 -4.26 -3.12 10.58
C ASN A 102 -4.41 -2.40 9.23
N TYR A 103 -4.95 -3.09 8.23
CA TYR A 103 -5.15 -2.51 6.91
C TYR A 103 -6.53 -2.84 6.35
N ASN A 104 -7.02 -1.99 5.46
CA ASN A 104 -8.20 -2.26 4.65
C ASN A 104 -7.88 -1.99 3.17
N GLN A 105 -8.67 -2.55 2.25
CA GLN A 105 -8.44 -2.51 0.81
C GLN A 105 -9.66 -1.93 0.10
N SER A 106 -9.44 -1.11 -0.93
CA SER A 106 -10.54 -0.62 -1.76
C SER A 106 -10.74 -1.54 -2.96
N LEU A 107 -11.87 -2.26 -2.97
CA LEU A 107 -12.16 -3.30 -3.96
C LEU A 107 -12.56 -2.76 -5.34
N TYR A 108 -13.07 -1.53 -5.40
CA TYR A 108 -13.55 -0.89 -6.62
C TYR A 108 -13.30 0.62 -6.59
N LEU A 109 -13.47 1.25 -7.74
CA LEU A 109 -13.67 2.69 -7.84
C LEU A 109 -15.16 3.01 -7.78
N TYR A 110 -15.54 4.01 -6.98
CA TYR A 110 -16.94 4.38 -6.76
C TYR A 110 -17.24 5.79 -7.30
N ASN A 111 -18.48 6.03 -7.69
CA ASN A 111 -18.94 7.38 -8.01
C ASN A 111 -19.36 8.14 -6.74
N LYS A 112 -19.81 9.40 -6.92
CA LYS A 112 -20.31 10.25 -5.83
C LYS A 112 -21.48 9.64 -5.03
N ASP A 113 -22.26 8.75 -5.66
CA ASP A 113 -23.40 8.07 -5.04
C ASP A 113 -22.99 6.73 -4.39
N LYS A 114 -21.69 6.49 -4.24
CA LYS A 114 -21.08 5.25 -3.70
C LYS A 114 -21.44 3.99 -4.48
N LYS A 115 -21.78 4.13 -5.77
CA LYS A 115 -21.99 3.01 -6.69
C LYS A 115 -20.69 2.70 -7.41
N GLN A 116 -20.40 1.41 -7.60
CA GLN A 116 -19.24 0.96 -8.37
C GLN A 116 -19.29 1.54 -9.78
N ILE A 117 -18.16 2.08 -10.23
CA ILE A 117 -17.99 2.54 -11.60
C ILE A 117 -17.46 1.37 -12.44
N PRO A 118 -18.02 1.10 -13.64
CA PRO A 118 -17.39 0.22 -14.60
C PRO A 118 -15.99 0.73 -14.94
N PHE A 119 -14.96 -0.04 -14.61
CA PHE A 119 -13.58 0.36 -14.82
C PHE A 119 -12.95 -0.48 -15.92
N HIS A 120 -12.75 0.14 -17.07
CA HIS A 120 -11.99 -0.42 -18.18
C HIS A 120 -11.39 0.75 -18.94
N LEU A 121 -10.10 1.02 -18.74
CA LEU A 121 -9.44 2.18 -19.34
C LEU A 121 -8.60 1.74 -20.53
N GLN A 122 -8.91 2.27 -21.70
CA GLN A 122 -8.02 2.21 -22.86
C GLN A 122 -6.74 3.04 -22.60
N PRO A 123 -5.68 2.84 -23.40
CA PRO A 123 -4.46 3.63 -23.29
C PRO A 123 -4.75 5.14 -23.29
N ASN A 124 -4.18 5.86 -22.32
CA ASN A 124 -4.37 7.29 -22.09
C ASN A 124 -5.78 7.75 -21.65
N GLU A 125 -6.74 6.84 -21.50
CA GLU A 125 -8.03 7.19 -20.90
C GLU A 125 -7.88 7.45 -19.41
N GLU A 126 -8.78 8.29 -18.92
CA GLU A 126 -8.79 8.79 -17.55
C GLU A 126 -10.18 8.65 -16.94
N ILE A 127 -10.21 8.37 -15.64
CA ILE A 127 -11.43 8.28 -14.85
C ILE A 127 -11.24 8.93 -13.49
N GLU A 128 -12.28 9.61 -13.01
CA GLU A 128 -12.34 10.17 -11.68
C GLU A 128 -13.33 9.37 -10.82
N GLY A 129 -12.98 9.12 -9.57
CA GLY A 129 -13.83 8.43 -8.64
C GLY A 129 -13.22 8.31 -7.25
N PHE A 130 -13.95 7.65 -6.36
CA PHE A 130 -13.60 7.52 -4.96
C PHE A 130 -13.08 6.13 -4.66
N LEU A 131 -11.93 6.06 -4.00
CA LEU A 131 -11.55 4.89 -3.23
C LEU A 131 -12.26 4.97 -1.88
N ILE A 132 -13.07 3.96 -1.57
CA ILE A 132 -13.76 3.87 -0.29
C ILE A 132 -13.06 2.83 0.57
N PHE A 133 -12.70 3.20 1.79
CA PHE A 133 -12.17 2.31 2.83
C PHE A 133 -12.99 2.44 4.10
N LYS A 134 -13.26 1.34 4.78
CA LYS A 134 -14.03 1.32 6.03
C LYS A 134 -13.17 0.76 7.14
N MET A 135 -12.77 1.61 8.08
CA MET A 135 -11.91 1.22 9.19
C MET A 135 -12.76 1.05 10.45
N PRO A 136 -12.77 -0.14 11.06
CA PRO A 136 -13.42 -0.38 12.34
C PRO A 136 -12.94 0.57 13.44
N TYR A 137 -13.84 1.01 14.33
CA TYR A 137 -13.47 1.82 15.49
C TYR A 137 -12.64 1.06 16.53
N ASP A 138 -12.85 -0.26 16.66
CA ASP A 138 -12.11 -1.13 17.58
C ASP A 138 -10.61 -1.22 17.25
N TRP A 139 -10.20 -0.78 16.06
CA TRP A 139 -8.80 -0.58 15.69
C TRP A 139 -8.19 0.69 16.30
N ASN A 140 -8.90 1.36 17.23
CA ASN A 140 -8.57 2.65 17.82
C ASN A 140 -8.46 3.77 16.79
N ILE A 141 -9.35 3.77 15.79
CA ILE A 141 -9.43 4.79 14.74
C ILE A 141 -10.52 5.80 15.05
N THR A 142 -10.16 7.08 14.97
CA THR A 142 -11.08 8.23 15.05
C THR A 142 -10.96 9.07 13.77
N ASN A 143 -11.75 10.14 13.65
CA ASN A 143 -11.66 11.08 12.52
C ASN A 143 -10.28 11.77 12.43
N ASP A 144 -9.60 11.94 13.58
CA ASP A 144 -8.32 12.64 13.68
C ASP A 144 -7.11 11.73 13.54
N THR A 145 -7.33 10.41 13.50
CA THR A 145 -6.26 9.44 13.36
C THR A 145 -5.56 9.63 12.01
N PRO A 146 -4.23 9.79 12.00
CA PRO A 146 -3.47 9.80 10.75
C PRO A 146 -3.52 8.42 10.12
N VAL A 147 -3.70 8.38 8.81
CA VAL A 147 -3.75 7.16 8.01
C VAL A 147 -2.82 7.32 6.82
N LYS A 148 -2.35 6.20 6.28
CA LYS A 148 -1.51 6.18 5.08
C LYS A 148 -2.19 5.37 4.00
N ILE A 149 -2.21 5.87 2.77
CA ILE A 149 -2.58 5.03 1.63
C ILE A 149 -1.33 4.31 1.15
N ILE A 150 -1.47 3.05 0.78
CA ILE A 150 -0.43 2.29 0.09
C ILE A 150 -0.95 1.95 -1.30
N TYR A 151 -0.19 2.32 -2.32
CA TYR A 151 -0.35 1.80 -3.68
C TYR A 151 0.78 0.83 -4.00
N SER A 152 0.45 -0.45 -4.21
CA SER A 152 1.44 -1.49 -4.55
C SER A 152 1.47 -1.73 -6.05
N GLU A 153 2.62 -1.68 -6.68
CA GLU A 153 2.78 -2.08 -8.09
C GLU A 153 3.92 -3.07 -8.29
N SER A 154 3.90 -3.79 -9.41
CA SER A 154 4.98 -4.68 -9.79
C SER A 154 5.98 -3.94 -10.67
N ASN A 155 7.26 -4.11 -10.37
CA ASN A 155 8.39 -3.77 -11.23
C ASN A 155 8.88 -5.06 -11.92
N PRO A 156 8.42 -5.34 -13.14
CA PRO A 156 8.78 -6.57 -13.85
C PRO A 156 10.28 -6.62 -14.18
N ASP A 157 10.92 -5.49 -14.44
CA ASP A 157 12.34 -5.44 -14.82
C ASP A 157 13.27 -5.87 -13.69
N LYS A 158 12.87 -5.62 -12.44
CA LYS A 158 13.62 -6.00 -11.24
C LYS A 158 13.05 -7.22 -10.51
N ASN A 159 11.94 -7.78 -10.98
CA ASN A 159 11.15 -8.80 -10.28
C ASN A 159 10.85 -8.38 -8.82
N GLN A 160 10.41 -7.14 -8.64
CA GLN A 160 10.20 -6.50 -7.34
C GLN A 160 8.78 -5.93 -7.23
N THR A 161 8.28 -5.81 -6.00
CA THR A 161 7.07 -5.05 -5.68
C THR A 161 7.49 -3.68 -5.16
N ILE A 162 6.95 -2.61 -5.75
CA ILE A 162 7.13 -1.24 -5.28
C ILE A 162 5.89 -0.85 -4.49
N GLN A 163 6.07 -0.45 -3.23
CA GLN A 163 5.00 0.12 -2.41
C GLN A 163 5.19 1.63 -2.30
N HIS A 164 4.25 2.37 -2.88
CA HIS A 164 4.15 3.81 -2.70
C HIS A 164 3.34 4.09 -1.45
N ILE A 165 4.01 4.53 -0.39
CA ILE A 165 3.37 5.01 0.83
C ILE A 165 3.05 6.48 0.61
N LEU A 166 1.75 6.77 0.60
CA LEU A 166 1.18 8.07 0.35
C LEU A 166 0.71 8.65 1.69
N ASP A 167 1.46 9.62 2.21
CA ASP A 167 1.21 10.24 3.51
C ASP A 167 0.39 11.53 3.36
N PHE A 168 -0.75 11.62 4.04
CA PHE A 168 -1.56 12.84 4.03
C PHE A 168 -0.92 13.87 4.94
N GLN A 169 -0.36 14.94 4.36
CA GLN A 169 0.10 16.07 5.16
C GLN A 169 -1.11 16.78 5.78
N LYS A 170 -1.01 17.07 7.09
CA LYS A 170 -2.02 17.84 7.85
C LYS A 170 -1.93 19.32 7.53
#